data_AF-A0A7D5L9R7-F1
#
_entry.id   AF-A0A7D5L9R7-F1
#
_cell.length_a   1.000
_cell.length_b   1.000
_cell.length_c   1.000
_cell.angle_alpha   90.00
_cell.angle_beta   90.00
_cell.angle_gamma   90.00
#
_symmetry.space_group_name_H-M   'P 1'
#
loop_
_entity.id
_entity.type
_entity.pdbx_description
1 polymer ?
#
loop_
_entity_poly.entity_id
_entity_poly.type
_entity_poly.pdbx_seq_one_letter_code
_entity_poly.pdbx_strand_id
1 'polypeptide(L)'
;MVASDPADEDAGLPAGWTPVEDLESTPGKYDARAVSLFEREGADVAVQAFPSEPNAPHSDTDRWRVAVVHGRFDDPDRTDPVADVDGRDAALDVARSFMEAYEAAEGADRVERAIEAVSS
;
A
#
# COMPACT_ATOMS: atom_id res chain seq x y z
N MET A 1 -7.78 -21.56 -25.47
CA MET A 1 -8.13 -20.36 -24.67
C MET A 1 -7.66 -20.70 -23.27
N VAL A 2 -6.52 -20.14 -22.88
CA VAL A 2 -5.80 -20.51 -21.65
C VAL A 2 -6.55 -19.87 -20.49
N ALA A 3 -6.78 -20.63 -19.42
CA ALA A 3 -7.31 -20.10 -18.17
C ALA A 3 -6.33 -19.03 -17.66
N SER A 4 -6.83 -17.81 -17.43
CA SER A 4 -6.09 -16.82 -16.65
C SER A 4 -5.89 -17.40 -15.26
N ASP A 5 -4.65 -17.74 -14.94
CA ASP A 5 -4.24 -18.15 -13.62
C ASP A 5 -4.37 -16.92 -12.69
N PRO A 6 -5.07 -17.01 -11.55
CA PRO A 6 -5.22 -15.86 -10.65
C PRO A 6 -3.91 -15.42 -9.97
N ALA A 7 -2.77 -16.08 -10.22
CA ALA A 7 -1.49 -15.73 -9.60
C ALA A 7 -0.68 -14.63 -10.32
N ASP A 8 -1.17 -14.07 -11.44
CA ASP A 8 -0.39 -13.05 -12.19
C ASP A 8 -0.44 -11.64 -11.54
N GLU A 9 -1.41 -11.37 -10.65
CA GLU A 9 -1.42 -10.11 -9.87
C GLU A 9 -0.46 -10.15 -8.66
N ASP A 10 -0.06 -11.35 -8.20
CA ASP A 10 1.00 -11.56 -7.20
C ASP A 10 2.41 -11.55 -7.82
N ALA A 11 2.54 -11.69 -9.15
CA ALA A 11 3.84 -11.85 -9.82
C ALA A 11 4.77 -10.62 -9.72
N GLY A 12 4.25 -9.47 -9.26
CA GLY A 12 4.99 -8.24 -9.07
C GLY A 12 5.40 -7.95 -7.62
N LEU A 13 4.91 -8.69 -6.63
CA LEU A 13 5.13 -8.38 -5.22
C LEU A 13 6.33 -9.13 -4.62
N PRO A 14 7.09 -8.51 -3.70
CA PRO A 14 8.12 -9.22 -2.97
C PRO A 14 7.51 -10.31 -2.07
N ALA A 15 8.28 -11.36 -1.81
CA ALA A 15 7.77 -12.58 -1.20
C ALA A 15 7.07 -12.34 0.15
N GLY A 16 5.83 -12.83 0.25
CA GLY A 16 5.02 -12.81 1.47
C GLY A 16 4.28 -11.49 1.73
N TRP A 17 4.23 -10.61 0.73
CA TRP A 17 3.21 -9.57 0.65
C TRP A 17 2.04 -10.06 -0.19
N THR A 18 0.82 -9.80 0.25
CA THR A 18 -0.41 -10.20 -0.44
C THR A 18 -1.30 -8.97 -0.64
N PRO A 19 -1.85 -8.76 -1.85
CA PRO A 19 -2.82 -7.69 -2.07
C PRO A 19 -4.14 -8.03 -1.39
N VAL A 20 -4.75 -7.06 -0.72
CA VAL A 20 -6.09 -7.18 -0.15
C VAL A 20 -7.07 -6.59 -1.15
N GLU A 21 -7.70 -7.47 -1.94
CA GLU A 21 -8.64 -7.11 -3.00
C GLU A 21 -10.02 -6.72 -2.47
N ASP A 22 -10.36 -7.21 -1.27
CA ASP A 22 -11.70 -7.14 -0.70
C ASP A 22 -11.72 -6.16 0.49
N LEU A 23 -11.51 -4.88 0.18
CA LEU A 23 -11.80 -3.78 1.11
C LEU A 23 -13.31 -3.50 1.11
N GLU A 24 -14.10 -4.54 1.40
CA GLU A 24 -15.54 -4.45 1.58
C GLU A 24 -15.84 -3.51 2.75
N SER A 25 -16.05 -2.23 2.43
CA SER A 25 -16.42 -1.15 3.36
C SER A 25 -15.25 -0.43 4.04
N THR A 26 -14.49 0.36 3.29
CA THR A 26 -13.96 1.59 3.90
C THR A 26 -15.16 2.50 4.25
N PRO A 27 -15.41 2.85 5.52
CA PRO A 27 -16.58 3.63 5.89
C PRO A 27 -16.51 5.06 5.33
N GLY A 28 -17.23 5.30 4.23
CA GLY A 28 -18.00 6.53 4.01
C GLY A 28 -17.31 7.78 3.46
N LYS A 29 -16.03 7.74 3.02
CA LYS A 29 -15.40 8.93 2.39
C LYS A 29 -14.56 8.69 1.13
N TYR A 30 -14.20 7.44 0.84
CA TYR A 30 -13.38 7.09 -0.32
C TYR A 30 -14.08 5.96 -1.09
N ASP A 31 -13.97 5.97 -2.41
CA ASP A 31 -14.42 4.85 -3.24
C ASP A 31 -13.56 3.63 -2.86
N ALA A 32 -14.18 2.54 -2.40
CA ALA A 32 -13.48 1.30 -2.04
C ALA A 32 -12.64 0.74 -3.22
N ARG A 33 -12.93 1.17 -4.45
CA ARG A 33 -12.19 0.85 -5.68
C ARG A 33 -10.88 1.60 -5.87
N ALA A 34 -10.55 2.58 -5.02
CA ALA A 34 -9.39 3.45 -5.18
C ALA A 34 -8.31 3.26 -4.10
N VAL A 35 -8.47 2.29 -3.19
CA VAL A 35 -7.44 1.98 -2.20
C VAL A 35 -6.77 0.67 -2.60
N SER A 36 -5.45 0.65 -2.65
CA SER A 36 -4.67 -0.57 -2.84
C SER A 36 -3.94 -0.86 -1.53
N LEU A 37 -4.30 -1.97 -0.88
CA LEU A 37 -3.74 -2.41 0.39
C LEU A 37 -2.92 -3.68 0.17
N PHE A 38 -1.74 -3.73 0.78
CA PHE A 38 -0.84 -4.88 0.76
C PHE A 38 -0.50 -5.24 2.20
N GLU A 39 -0.76 -6.48 2.61
CA GLU A 39 -0.44 -6.97 3.94
C GLU A 39 0.77 -7.90 3.89
N ARG A 40 1.64 -7.82 4.91
CA ARG A 40 2.76 -8.75 5.05
C ARG A 40 2.34 -9.95 5.87
N GLU A 41 2.38 -11.16 5.29
CA GLU A 41 2.15 -12.38 6.04
C GLU A 41 3.17 -12.54 7.19
N GLY A 42 2.66 -12.81 8.40
CA GLY A 42 3.48 -13.04 9.58
C GLY A 42 4.07 -11.78 10.21
N ALA A 43 3.64 -10.59 9.78
CA ALA A 43 3.99 -9.32 10.42
C ALA A 43 2.76 -8.43 10.56
N ASP A 44 2.65 -7.72 11.68
CA ASP A 44 1.62 -6.68 11.87
C ASP A 44 2.04 -5.39 11.13
N VAL A 45 2.20 -5.48 9.80
CA VAL A 45 2.53 -4.36 8.92
C VAL A 45 1.76 -4.49 7.60
N ALA A 46 1.17 -3.38 7.16
CA ALA A 46 0.52 -3.25 5.87
C ALA A 46 0.94 -1.95 5.16
N VAL A 47 0.77 -1.89 3.84
CA VAL A 47 1.05 -0.72 3.02
C VAL A 47 -0.21 -0.36 2.26
N GLN A 48 -0.64 0.89 2.37
CA GLN A 48 -1.81 1.40 1.66
C GLN A 48 -1.42 2.52 0.69
N ALA A 49 -1.95 2.45 -0.53
CA ALA A 49 -1.96 3.53 -1.50
C ALA A 49 -3.40 4.02 -1.69
N PHE A 50 -3.63 5.32 -1.53
CA PHE A 50 -4.97 5.93 -1.58
C PHE A 50 -4.92 7.35 -2.13
N PRO A 51 -5.98 7.84 -2.79
CA PRO A 51 -6.04 9.23 -3.24
C PRO A 51 -5.97 10.20 -2.06
N SER A 52 -5.21 11.28 -2.23
CA SER A 52 -4.97 12.30 -1.19
C SER A 52 -6.21 13.10 -0.84
N GLU A 53 -7.21 13.12 -1.73
CA GLU A 53 -8.48 13.76 -1.53
C GLU A 53 -9.66 12.77 -1.58
N PRO A 54 -10.70 12.97 -0.74
CA PRO A 54 -11.92 12.18 -0.81
C PRO A 54 -12.64 12.39 -2.14
N ASN A 55 -13.50 11.45 -2.53
CA ASN A 55 -14.18 11.49 -3.82
C ASN A 55 -15.23 12.64 -3.83
N ALA A 56 -14.80 13.85 -4.14
CA ALA A 56 -15.64 15.04 -4.29
C ALA A 56 -15.54 15.57 -5.72
N PRO A 57 -16.59 16.26 -6.25
CA PRO A 57 -16.67 16.64 -7.66
C PRO A 57 -15.57 17.62 -8.14
N HIS A 58 -14.70 18.10 -7.24
CA HIS A 58 -13.59 19.01 -7.53
C HIS A 58 -12.27 18.49 -6.94
N SER A 59 -12.24 17.25 -6.48
CA SER A 59 -11.03 16.69 -5.87
C SER A 59 -10.04 16.31 -6.95
N ASP A 60 -8.78 16.68 -6.70
CA ASP A 60 -7.66 16.36 -7.55
C ASP A 60 -7.31 14.88 -7.31
N THR A 61 -8.00 13.99 -8.03
CA THR A 61 -7.78 12.53 -7.95
C THR A 61 -6.43 12.11 -8.54
N ASP A 62 -5.67 13.07 -9.08
CA ASP A 62 -4.33 12.86 -9.60
C ASP A 62 -3.33 12.63 -8.47
N ARG A 63 -3.57 13.17 -7.27
CA ARG A 63 -2.63 13.02 -6.15
C ARG A 63 -2.95 11.82 -5.27
N TRP A 64 -1.95 10.99 -5.04
CA TRP A 64 -2.00 9.76 -4.27
C TRP A 64 -1.00 9.79 -3.12
N ARG A 65 -1.39 9.18 -1.99
CA ARG A 65 -0.55 8.96 -0.82
C ARG A 65 -0.27 7.50 -0.63
N VAL A 66 0.96 7.22 -0.25
CA VAL A 66 1.39 5.92 0.24
C VAL A 66 1.69 6.05 1.72
N ALA A 67 1.13 5.15 2.52
CA ALA A 67 1.38 5.08 3.95
C ALA A 67 1.60 3.64 4.38
N VAL A 68 2.43 3.46 5.40
CA VAL A 68 2.60 2.19 6.10
C VAL A 68 1.73 2.18 7.34
N VAL A 69 1.03 1.08 7.55
CA VAL A 69 0.22 0.81 8.73
C VAL A 69 0.97 -0.20 9.58
N HIS A 70 1.19 0.15 10.84
CA HIS A 70 1.63 -0.75 11.90
C HIS A 70 0.41 -1.31 12.60
N GLY A 71 0.41 -2.61 12.89
CA GLY A 71 -0.78 -3.30 13.37
C GLY A 71 -1.56 -3.94 12.22
N ARG A 72 -2.79 -4.35 12.51
CA ARG A 72 -3.73 -4.83 11.50
C ARG A 72 -4.36 -3.64 10.79
N PHE A 73 -4.67 -3.76 9.51
CA PHE A 73 -5.32 -2.66 8.78
C PHE A 73 -6.67 -2.22 9.39
N ASP A 74 -7.46 -3.16 9.92
CA ASP A 74 -8.77 -2.88 10.56
C ASP A 74 -8.63 -2.26 11.96
N ASP A 75 -7.48 -2.46 12.62
CA ASP A 75 -7.17 -1.91 13.96
C ASP A 75 -5.71 -1.43 13.98
N PRO A 76 -5.42 -0.30 13.32
CA PRO A 76 -4.05 0.17 13.15
C PRO A 76 -3.53 0.78 14.46
N ASP A 77 -2.39 0.30 14.96
CA ASP A 77 -1.67 0.90 16.08
C ASP A 77 -1.12 2.29 15.71
N ARG A 78 -0.59 2.38 14.47
CA ARG A 78 0.04 3.60 13.95
C ARG A 78 0.03 3.59 12.43
N THR A 79 -0.05 4.77 11.82
CA THR A 79 0.11 4.94 10.38
C THR A 79 1.15 6.01 10.11
N ASP A 80 2.18 5.68 9.32
CA ASP A 80 3.26 6.59 8.96
C ASP A 80 3.20 6.89 7.45
N PRO A 81 3.26 8.18 7.05
CA PRO A 81 3.30 8.54 5.64
C PRO A 81 4.64 8.12 5.03
N VAL A 82 4.59 7.54 3.84
CA VAL A 82 5.77 7.16 3.04
C VAL A 82 6.02 8.20 1.97
N ALA A 83 5.03 8.48 1.10
CA ALA A 83 5.16 9.47 0.03
C ALA A 83 3.80 10.05 -0.39
N ASP A 84 3.85 11.20 -1.05
CA ASP A 84 2.73 11.82 -1.78
C ASP A 84 3.21 12.02 -3.23
N VAL A 85 2.53 11.38 -4.18
CA VAL A 85 2.92 11.29 -5.58
C VAL A 85 1.74 11.54 -6.49
N ASP A 86 2.01 12.03 -7.70
CA ASP A 86 0.99 12.21 -8.72
C ASP A 86 0.84 10.90 -9.52
N GLY A 87 -0.36 10.31 -9.47
CA GLY A 87 -0.78 9.13 -10.20
C GLY A 87 -0.83 7.85 -9.36
N ARG A 88 -1.82 7.00 -9.67
CA ARG A 88 -1.97 5.67 -9.05
C ARG A 88 -0.76 4.78 -9.31
N ASP A 89 -0.29 4.70 -10.56
CA ASP A 89 0.85 3.85 -10.92
C ASP A 89 2.12 4.25 -10.16
N ALA A 90 2.37 5.55 -9.99
CA ALA A 90 3.48 6.05 -9.20
C ALA A 90 3.35 5.65 -7.72
N ALA A 91 2.13 5.72 -7.16
CA ALA A 91 1.88 5.29 -5.78
C ALA A 91 2.08 3.78 -5.59
N LEU A 92 1.68 2.97 -6.58
CA LEU A 92 1.92 1.52 -6.56
C LEU A 92 3.41 1.19 -6.67
N ASP A 93 4.17 1.92 -7.49
CA ASP A 93 5.62 1.74 -7.63
C ASP A 93 6.37 2.12 -6.34
N VAL A 94 5.94 3.19 -5.67
CA VAL A 94 6.42 3.59 -4.34
C VAL A 94 6.08 2.53 -3.28
N ALA A 95 4.84 2.04 -3.26
CA ALA A 95 4.43 0.98 -2.34
C ALA A 95 5.29 -0.27 -2.53
N ARG A 96 5.54 -0.66 -3.78
CA ARG A 96 6.42 -1.78 -4.13
C ARG A 96 7.85 -1.54 -3.66
N SER A 97 8.41 -0.37 -3.94
CA SER A 97 9.77 0.00 -3.50
C SER A 97 9.91 -0.05 -1.98
N PHE A 98 8.87 0.35 -1.25
CA PHE A 98 8.81 0.21 0.20
C PHE A 98 8.83 -1.25 0.63
N MET A 99 7.98 -2.10 0.04
CA MET A 99 7.92 -3.53 0.35
C MET A 99 9.27 -4.23 0.08
N GLU A 100 9.95 -3.88 -1.02
CA GLU A 100 11.28 -4.39 -1.35
C GLU A 100 12.34 -3.92 -0.35
N ALA A 101 12.34 -2.63 0.02
CA ALA A 101 13.25 -2.08 1.02
C ALA A 101 13.03 -2.69 2.41
N TYR A 102 11.78 -2.99 2.75
CA TYR A 102 11.41 -3.64 4.00
C TYR A 102 11.92 -5.08 4.10
N GLU A 103 11.80 -5.87 3.02
CA GLU A 103 12.34 -7.23 3.00
C GLU A 103 13.88 -7.25 2.97
N ALA A 104 14.50 -6.22 2.39
CA ALA A 104 15.96 -6.05 2.41
C ALA A 104 16.50 -5.58 3.77
N ALA A 105 15.66 -4.94 4.59
CA ALA A 105 16.05 -4.41 5.89
C ALA A 105 15.98 -5.47 7.00
N GLU A 106 17.03 -5.52 7.82
CA GLU A 106 17.10 -6.39 8.99
C GLU A 106 16.90 -5.60 10.30
N GLY A 107 16.31 -6.26 11.30
CA GLY A 107 16.15 -5.72 12.65
C GLY A 107 14.79 -5.06 12.94
N ALA A 108 14.67 -4.49 14.15
CA ALA A 108 13.42 -3.89 14.63
C ALA A 108 13.03 -2.61 13.87
N ASP A 109 14.03 -1.89 13.34
CA ASP A 109 13.85 -0.60 12.66
C ASP A 109 13.60 -0.76 11.14
N ARG A 110 13.20 -1.96 10.70
CA ARG A 110 13.02 -2.25 9.26
C ARG A 110 12.01 -1.35 8.56
N VAL A 111 10.94 -0.94 9.26
CA VAL A 111 9.96 0.00 8.71
C VAL A 111 10.60 1.36 8.47
N GLU A 112 11.26 1.92 9.48
CA GLU A 112 11.89 3.24 9.38
C GLU A 112 12.91 3.27 8.24
N ARG A 113 13.75 2.24 8.12
CA ARG A 113 14.70 2.11 7.01
C ARG A 113 14.04 2.00 5.66
N ALA A 114 12.91 1.30 5.56
CA ALA A 114 12.16 1.20 4.32
C ALA A 114 11.53 2.56 3.93
N ILE A 115 11.02 3.33 4.89
CA ILE A 115 10.53 4.70 4.65
C ILE A 115 11.66 5.59 4.16
N GLU A 116 12.81 5.58 4.85
CA GLU A 116 13.99 6.36 4.48
C GLU A 116 14.50 5.99 3.08
N ALA A 117 14.53 4.70 2.74
CA ALA A 117 15.01 4.24 1.43
C ALA A 117 14.14 4.73 0.27
N VAL A 118 12.83 4.87 0.48
CA VAL A 118 11.88 5.33 -0.54
C VAL A 118 11.78 6.86 -0.59
N SER A 119 12.06 7.53 0.52
CA SER A 119 12.01 9.00 0.62
C SER A 119 13.31 9.69 0.17
N SER A 120 14.35 8.92 -0.19
CA SER A 120 15.69 9.41 -0.51
C SER A 120 15.91 9.77 -1.98
#